data_AF-U5HE27-F1
#
_entry.id   AF-U5HE27-F1
#
_cell.length_a   1.000
_cell.length_b   1.000
_cell.length_c   1.000
_cell.angle_alpha   90.00
_cell.angle_beta   90.00
_cell.angle_gamma   90.00
#
_symmetry.space_group_name_H-M   'P 1'
#
loop_
_entity.id
_entity.type
_entity.pdbx_description
1 polymer ?
#
loop_
_entity_poly.entity_id
_entity_poly.type
_entity_poly.pdbx_seq_one_letter_code
_entity_poly.pdbx_strand_id
1 'polypeptide(L)'
;MAEQLKVDFPNIKVHVGAKAGMNSKFFAFCFDSVLPRDLDLYMIELDNNDPLIADDQLYRGLLGLAQEPVVIRVSVFALWFNELLRGFVSNYLETPDLSETIWPKEDSLGHIPRLHLWEPFSADKVADPILLTCKFLASEADPLVPTDHAGFEKWRKEEWNGQQARTSSEVGAILSFKFTGARLGLFVWATNSAGNAVKPGQARCWVDDKVQSGVIVDVHKSGEAAGSSWTTVVDPIEFGEHLLTCEILPSSSTGGHDFGIIGVANN
;
A
#
# COMPACT_ATOMS: atom_id res chain seq x y z
N MET A 1 2.23 -3.22 -24.94
CA MET A 1 3.61 -2.87 -24.54
C MET A 1 4.48 -4.10 -24.34
N ALA A 2 4.15 -5.03 -23.43
CA ALA A 2 4.97 -6.21 -23.16
C ALA A 2 5.30 -7.08 -24.40
N GLU A 3 4.31 -7.29 -25.29
CA GLU A 3 4.53 -8.06 -26.52
C GLU A 3 5.51 -7.37 -27.49
N GLN A 4 5.45 -6.05 -27.62
CA GLN A 4 6.39 -5.30 -28.45
C GLN A 4 7.80 -5.33 -27.86
N LEU A 5 7.93 -5.18 -26.54
CA LEU A 5 9.22 -5.29 -25.86
C LEU A 5 9.89 -6.65 -26.06
N LYS A 6 9.11 -7.75 -26.11
CA LYS A 6 9.66 -9.08 -26.41
C LYS A 6 10.13 -9.22 -27.86
N VAL A 7 9.51 -8.49 -28.80
CA VAL A 7 9.98 -8.45 -30.19
C VAL A 7 11.32 -7.73 -30.28
N ASP A 8 11.43 -6.57 -29.62
CA ASP A 8 12.63 -5.73 -29.69
C ASP A 8 13.78 -6.27 -28.81
N PHE A 9 13.43 -6.95 -27.71
CA PHE A 9 14.36 -7.54 -26.75
C PHE A 9 13.95 -9.00 -26.42
N PRO A 10 14.36 -9.98 -27.24
CA PRO A 10 13.89 -11.38 -27.13
C PRO A 10 14.16 -12.08 -25.80
N ASN A 11 15.16 -11.60 -25.04
CA ASN A 11 15.54 -12.17 -23.74
C ASN A 11 14.92 -11.41 -22.55
N ILE A 12 14.08 -10.40 -22.79
CA ILE A 12 13.46 -9.61 -21.72
C ILE A 12 12.53 -10.49 -20.87
N LYS A 13 12.64 -10.36 -19.56
CA LYS A 13 11.69 -10.94 -18.61
C LYS A 13 10.75 -9.84 -18.16
N VAL A 14 9.45 -10.06 -18.30
CA VAL A 14 8.42 -9.08 -17.93
C VAL A 14 7.66 -9.61 -16.72
N HIS A 15 7.64 -8.82 -15.66
CA HIS A 15 6.89 -9.09 -14.44
C HIS A 15 5.73 -8.09 -14.34
N VAL A 16 4.53 -8.57 -14.03
CA VAL A 16 3.34 -7.74 -13.88
C VAL A 16 2.96 -7.73 -12.40
N GLY A 17 3.31 -6.65 -11.71
CA GLY A 17 2.97 -6.42 -10.30
C GLY A 17 1.61 -5.75 -10.09
N ALA A 18 0.87 -5.46 -11.16
CA ALA A 18 -0.39 -4.73 -11.10
C ALA A 18 -1.43 -5.51 -10.28
N LYS A 19 -2.02 -4.83 -9.29
CA LYS A 19 -3.11 -5.34 -8.44
C LYS A 19 -4.25 -4.33 -8.45
N ALA A 20 -5.41 -4.73 -8.98
CA ALA A 20 -6.56 -3.84 -9.17
C ALA A 20 -7.08 -3.28 -7.83
N GLY A 21 -7.39 -1.99 -7.74
CA GLY A 21 -7.86 -1.40 -6.49
C GLY A 21 -6.82 -1.38 -5.36
N MET A 22 -5.53 -1.59 -5.68
CA MET A 22 -4.42 -1.26 -4.79
C MET A 22 -3.89 0.14 -5.13
N ASN A 23 -3.43 0.82 -4.10
CA ASN A 23 -3.04 2.22 -4.18
C ASN A 23 -1.53 2.37 -3.88
N SER A 24 -0.94 3.55 -4.02
CA SER A 24 0.48 3.82 -3.91
C SER A 24 0.97 3.65 -2.49
N LYS A 25 0.09 3.82 -1.50
CA LYS A 25 0.39 3.42 -0.13
C LYS A 25 0.51 1.90 0.00
N PHE A 26 -0.28 1.10 -0.70
CA PHE A 26 -0.05 -0.34 -0.75
C PHE A 26 1.31 -0.67 -1.36
N PHE A 27 1.62 -0.14 -2.55
CA PHE A 27 2.88 -0.45 -3.22
C PHE A 27 4.11 0.09 -2.47
N ALA A 28 4.02 1.26 -1.83
CA ALA A 28 5.12 1.83 -1.03
C ALA A 28 5.59 0.89 0.08
N PHE A 29 4.67 0.08 0.64
CA PHE A 29 4.98 -0.88 1.71
C PHE A 29 5.18 -2.30 1.17
N CYS A 30 4.50 -2.69 0.08
CA CYS A 30 4.34 -4.09 -0.31
C CYS A 30 4.79 -4.41 -1.76
N PHE A 31 5.56 -3.53 -2.43
CA PHE A 31 5.98 -3.79 -3.81
C PHE A 31 6.79 -5.09 -3.95
N ASP A 32 7.62 -5.41 -2.95
CA ASP A 32 8.45 -6.62 -2.92
C ASP A 32 7.63 -7.91 -2.75
N SER A 33 6.42 -7.79 -2.18
CA SER A 33 5.47 -8.88 -2.05
C SER A 33 4.80 -9.25 -3.39
N VAL A 34 4.91 -8.41 -4.42
CA VAL A 34 4.26 -8.59 -5.74
C VAL A 34 5.23 -8.54 -6.92
N LEU A 35 6.45 -8.04 -6.71
CA LEU A 35 7.51 -7.97 -7.72
C LEU A 35 8.84 -8.40 -7.11
N PRO A 36 9.71 -9.05 -7.89
CA PRO A 36 11.10 -9.26 -7.49
C PRO A 36 11.82 -7.94 -7.20
N ARG A 37 12.78 -7.96 -6.28
CA ARG A 37 13.60 -6.78 -5.94
C ARG A 37 14.81 -6.61 -6.86
N ASP A 38 15.12 -7.58 -7.72
CA ASP A 38 16.29 -7.62 -8.60
C ASP A 38 15.98 -7.22 -10.05
N LEU A 39 14.92 -6.43 -10.26
CA LEU A 39 14.58 -5.94 -11.60
C LEU A 39 15.45 -4.76 -12.00
N ASP A 40 15.77 -4.67 -13.29
CA ASP A 40 16.55 -3.56 -13.88
C ASP A 40 15.69 -2.31 -14.15
N LEU A 41 14.38 -2.51 -14.37
CA LEU A 41 13.43 -1.47 -14.77
C LEU A 41 12.08 -1.66 -14.07
N TYR A 42 11.60 -0.61 -13.42
CA TYR A 42 10.23 -0.50 -12.88
C TYR A 42 9.43 0.53 -13.67
N MET A 43 8.23 0.14 -14.11
CA MET A 43 7.26 1.05 -14.72
C MET A 43 6.04 1.15 -13.79
N ILE A 44 5.69 2.35 -13.34
CA ILE A 44 4.70 2.59 -12.28
C ILE A 44 3.54 3.42 -12.82
N GLU A 45 2.31 2.92 -12.64
CA GLU A 45 1.07 3.61 -13.00
C GLU A 45 0.10 3.50 -11.82
N LEU A 46 -0.21 4.64 -11.18
CA LEU A 46 -1.08 4.72 -10.00
C LEU A 46 -2.01 5.94 -10.03
N ASP A 47 -2.09 6.63 -11.17
CA ASP A 47 -2.71 7.96 -11.28
C ASP A 47 -4.23 7.94 -11.11
N ASN A 48 -4.85 6.79 -11.30
CA ASN A 48 -6.29 6.58 -11.08
C ASN A 48 -6.64 6.23 -9.63
N ASN A 49 -5.68 5.86 -8.78
CA ASN A 49 -5.94 5.24 -7.48
C ASN A 49 -5.53 6.08 -6.25
N ASP A 50 -4.78 7.19 -6.39
CA ASP A 50 -4.12 7.84 -5.22
C ASP A 50 -4.10 9.37 -5.12
N PRO A 51 -3.89 9.90 -3.89
CA PRO A 51 -3.21 11.16 -3.63
C PRO A 51 -1.67 11.00 -3.58
N LEU A 52 -0.96 11.95 -4.20
CA LEU A 52 0.48 11.95 -4.55
C LEU A 52 1.52 11.78 -3.41
N ILE A 53 1.10 11.70 -2.15
CA ILE A 53 2.03 11.69 -1.01
C ILE A 53 2.66 10.31 -0.80
N ALA A 54 1.91 9.23 -1.03
CA ALA A 54 2.43 7.88 -0.84
C ALA A 54 3.38 7.41 -1.96
N ASP A 55 3.36 8.09 -3.10
CA ASP A 55 4.27 7.87 -4.23
C ASP A 55 5.73 8.07 -3.82
N ASP A 56 6.05 9.14 -3.08
CA ASP A 56 7.43 9.44 -2.63
C ASP A 56 8.08 8.23 -1.96
N GLN A 57 7.34 7.57 -1.06
CA GLN A 57 7.85 6.41 -0.33
C GLN A 57 8.14 5.23 -1.28
N LEU A 58 7.26 4.98 -2.24
CA LEU A 58 7.47 3.94 -3.25
C LEU A 58 8.70 4.23 -4.12
N TYR A 59 8.77 5.44 -4.69
CA TYR A 59 9.88 5.82 -5.58
C TYR A 59 11.22 5.76 -4.83
N ARG A 60 11.28 6.24 -3.60
CA ARG A 60 12.51 6.17 -2.78
C ARG A 60 12.87 4.74 -2.38
N GLY A 61 11.88 3.91 -2.09
CA GLY A 61 12.09 2.48 -1.83
C GLY A 61 12.72 1.76 -3.02
N LEU A 62 12.27 2.07 -4.24
CA LEU A 62 12.78 1.48 -5.48
C LEU A 62 14.15 2.05 -5.90
N LEU A 63 14.30 3.37 -5.86
CA LEU A 63 15.54 4.07 -6.18
C LEU A 63 16.66 3.78 -5.18
N GLY A 64 16.31 3.37 -3.95
CA GLY A 64 17.24 2.94 -2.92
C GLY A 64 17.65 1.46 -2.99
N LEU A 65 17.17 0.69 -3.99
CA LEU A 65 17.55 -0.71 -4.15
C LEU A 65 19.01 -0.83 -4.60
N ALA A 66 19.68 -1.91 -4.17
CA ALA A 66 21.12 -2.09 -4.34
C ALA A 66 21.58 -2.17 -5.81
N GLN A 67 20.68 -2.59 -6.73
CA GLN A 67 20.96 -2.66 -8.17
C GLN A 67 20.70 -1.34 -8.91
N GLU A 68 20.27 -0.28 -8.21
CA GLU A 68 20.02 1.06 -8.77
C GLU A 68 19.15 1.03 -10.05
N PRO A 69 17.90 0.51 -9.95
CA PRO A 69 17.08 0.27 -11.13
C PRO A 69 16.60 1.57 -11.79
N VAL A 70 16.27 1.48 -13.08
CA VAL A 70 15.57 2.55 -13.77
C VAL A 70 14.11 2.56 -13.32
N VAL A 71 13.61 3.71 -12.88
CA VAL A 71 12.20 3.87 -12.47
C VAL A 71 11.51 4.87 -13.40
N ILE A 72 10.45 4.42 -14.09
CA ILE A 72 9.66 5.23 -15.02
C ILE A 72 8.24 5.35 -14.47
N ARG A 73 7.81 6.59 -14.20
CA ARG A 73 6.41 6.91 -13.92
C ARG A 73 5.64 6.99 -15.24
N VAL A 74 4.52 6.28 -15.31
CA VAL A 74 3.62 6.23 -16.45
C VAL A 74 2.28 6.80 -16.00
N SER A 75 1.90 7.92 -16.62
CA SER A 75 0.60 8.55 -16.37
C SER A 75 -0.40 8.09 -17.42
N VAL A 76 -1.54 7.55 -16.98
CA VAL A 76 -2.67 7.22 -17.85
C VAL A 76 -3.91 7.96 -17.39
N PHE A 77 -4.72 8.43 -18.34
CA PHE A 77 -6.01 9.04 -18.06
C PHE A 77 -7.12 8.06 -18.40
N ALA A 78 -8.06 7.88 -17.48
CA ALA A 78 -9.23 7.02 -17.67
C ALA A 78 -10.44 7.89 -17.98
N LEU A 79 -11.08 7.65 -19.13
CA LEU A 79 -12.24 8.42 -19.58
C LEU A 79 -13.55 8.06 -18.87
N TRP A 80 -13.56 6.98 -18.09
CA TRP A 80 -14.74 6.46 -17.40
C TRP A 80 -14.95 7.08 -16.01
N PHE A 81 -13.91 7.65 -15.41
CA PHE A 81 -14.00 8.32 -14.12
C PHE A 81 -14.15 9.83 -14.35
N ASN A 82 -15.05 10.47 -13.60
CA ASN A 82 -15.27 11.93 -13.68
C ASN A 82 -14.03 12.75 -13.26
N GLU A 83 -13.02 12.09 -12.70
CA GLU A 83 -11.77 12.66 -12.23
C GLU A 83 -10.68 12.61 -13.32
N LEU A 84 -10.99 13.14 -14.52
CA LEU A 84 -10.07 13.24 -15.68
C LEU A 84 -8.77 14.01 -15.39
N LEU A 85 -8.72 14.74 -14.28
CA LEU A 85 -7.65 15.67 -13.92
C LEU A 85 -6.51 15.05 -13.11
N ARG A 86 -6.61 13.81 -12.61
CA ARG A 86 -5.60 13.27 -11.67
C ARG A 86 -4.22 13.07 -12.30
N GLY A 87 -4.15 12.42 -13.46
CA GLY A 87 -2.89 12.31 -14.20
C GLY A 87 -2.33 13.67 -14.60
N PHE A 88 -3.20 14.65 -14.92
CA PHE A 88 -2.77 16.01 -15.24
C PHE A 88 -2.20 16.77 -14.02
N VAL A 89 -2.88 16.73 -12.87
CA VAL A 89 -2.44 17.36 -11.62
C VAL A 89 -1.12 16.75 -11.14
N SER A 90 -0.96 15.43 -11.29
CA SER A 90 0.28 14.77 -10.93
C SER A 90 1.47 15.20 -11.79
N ASN A 91 1.27 15.44 -13.08
CA ASN A 91 2.32 15.96 -13.96
C ASN A 91 2.58 17.47 -13.75
N TYR A 92 1.57 18.23 -13.31
CA TYR A 92 1.68 19.67 -13.08
C TYR A 92 2.37 20.02 -11.75
N LEU A 93 2.27 19.15 -10.74
CA LEU A 93 2.96 19.31 -9.45
C LEU A 93 4.45 18.97 -9.50
N GLU A 94 4.92 18.32 -10.56
CA GLU A 94 6.35 18.09 -10.85
C GLU A 94 7.04 19.31 -11.46
N THR A 95 6.30 20.36 -11.83
CA THR A 95 6.87 21.64 -12.26
C THR A 95 6.78 22.66 -11.13
N PRO A 96 7.76 22.74 -10.22
CA PRO A 96 7.88 23.93 -9.39
C PRO A 96 8.03 25.15 -10.31
N ASP A 97 7.31 26.21 -9.98
CA ASP A 97 7.35 27.52 -10.61
C ASP A 97 8.80 27.88 -11.00
N LEU A 98 9.06 27.99 -12.31
CA LEU A 98 10.40 28.08 -12.93
C LEU A 98 11.05 29.47 -12.74
N SER A 99 10.85 30.11 -11.59
CA SER A 99 11.57 31.32 -11.22
C SER A 99 12.63 30.99 -10.17
N GLU A 100 13.89 31.04 -10.63
CA GLU A 100 15.15 30.98 -9.87
C GLU A 100 15.75 29.57 -9.64
N THR A 101 16.59 29.17 -10.62
CA THR A 101 17.76 28.26 -10.50
C THR A 101 17.65 27.08 -9.51
N ILE A 102 16.91 26.03 -9.91
CA ILE A 102 16.78 24.74 -9.19
C ILE A 102 17.56 23.61 -9.91
N TRP A 103 18.36 23.91 -10.93
CA TRP A 103 19.10 22.88 -11.65
C TRP A 103 20.20 22.29 -10.76
N PRO A 104 20.27 20.95 -10.61
CA PRO A 104 21.37 20.31 -9.90
C PRO A 104 22.69 20.77 -10.51
N LYS A 105 23.67 21.03 -9.64
CA LYS A 105 25.04 21.27 -10.09
C LYS A 105 25.53 20.03 -10.84
N GLU A 106 26.47 20.21 -11.77
CA GLU A 106 26.97 19.14 -12.64
C GLU A 106 27.55 17.96 -11.84
N ASP A 107 28.11 18.23 -10.66
CA ASP A 107 28.60 17.24 -9.69
C ASP A 107 27.48 16.44 -8.98
N SER A 108 26.23 16.87 -9.11
CA SER A 108 25.05 16.23 -8.53
C SER A 108 24.30 15.38 -9.56
N LEU A 109 24.69 15.45 -10.84
CA LEU A 109 24.09 14.64 -11.91
C LEU A 109 24.43 13.15 -11.71
N GLY A 110 23.40 12.31 -11.71
CA GLY A 110 23.52 10.87 -11.47
C GLY A 110 23.44 10.45 -10.00
N HIS A 111 23.39 11.40 -9.06
CA HIS A 111 23.09 11.11 -7.67
C HIS A 111 21.60 11.25 -7.42
N ILE A 112 20.96 10.18 -6.92
CA ILE A 112 19.56 10.19 -6.51
C ILE A 112 19.46 11.10 -5.27
N PRO A 113 18.70 12.21 -5.32
CA PRO A 113 18.52 13.08 -4.16
C PRO A 113 17.96 12.27 -3.01
N ARG A 114 18.67 12.30 -1.87
CA ARG A 114 18.23 11.62 -0.65
C ARG A 114 17.19 12.45 0.08
N LEU A 115 16.27 13.09 -0.63
CA LEU A 115 15.26 13.99 -0.09
C LEU A 115 13.89 13.40 -0.33
N HIS A 116 12.87 13.91 0.34
CA HIS A 116 11.51 13.67 -0.11
C HIS A 116 11.28 14.35 -1.47
N LEU A 117 10.51 13.73 -2.36
CA LEU A 117 10.19 14.20 -3.71
C LEU A 117 9.68 15.64 -3.75
N TRP A 118 9.07 16.08 -2.64
CA TRP A 118 8.44 17.39 -2.48
C TRP A 118 9.27 18.38 -1.64
N GLU A 119 10.48 18.00 -1.21
CA GLU A 119 11.37 18.90 -0.48
C GLU A 119 12.24 19.74 -1.43
N PRO A 120 12.53 21.01 -1.07
CA PRO A 120 13.55 21.78 -1.77
C PRO A 120 14.90 21.05 -1.78
N PHE A 121 15.65 21.18 -2.88
CA PHE A 121 16.97 20.58 -3.00
C PHE A 121 17.89 20.99 -1.83
N SER A 122 18.53 20.00 -1.22
CA SER A 122 19.50 20.15 -0.14
C SER A 122 20.58 19.09 -0.30
N ALA A 123 21.84 19.52 -0.30
CA ALA A 123 22.98 18.62 -0.43
C ALA A 123 23.29 17.84 0.87
N ASP A 124 22.80 18.35 2.02
CA ASP A 124 23.16 17.84 3.34
C ASP A 124 22.05 16.98 3.97
N LYS A 125 20.81 17.14 3.52
CA LYS A 125 19.69 16.36 4.04
C LYS A 125 19.68 14.97 3.42
N VAL A 126 19.59 13.99 4.30
CA VAL A 126 19.38 12.59 3.95
C VAL A 126 18.11 12.17 4.66
N ALA A 127 17.08 11.89 3.88
CA ALA A 127 15.83 11.38 4.36
C ALA A 127 15.99 9.88 4.64
N ASP A 128 15.30 9.41 5.67
CA ASP A 128 15.54 8.09 6.23
C ASP A 128 15.29 6.97 5.20
N PRO A 129 16.12 5.90 5.20
CA PRO A 129 15.87 4.73 4.37
C PRO A 129 14.59 4.03 4.80
N ILE A 130 13.80 3.61 3.80
CA ILE A 130 12.53 2.92 4.03
C ILE A 130 12.82 1.42 4.12
N LEU A 131 12.97 0.92 5.35
CA LEU A 131 13.08 -0.50 5.66
C LEU A 131 11.73 -0.99 6.19
N LEU A 132 10.81 -1.26 5.26
CA LEU A 132 9.51 -1.80 5.59
C LEU A 132 9.44 -3.26 5.15
N THR A 133 8.81 -4.09 5.98
CA THR A 133 8.41 -5.44 5.62
C THR A 133 6.90 -5.45 5.48
N CYS A 134 6.39 -5.98 4.38
CA CYS A 134 4.97 -6.22 4.22
C CYS A 134 4.69 -7.72 4.12
N LYS A 135 3.60 -8.13 4.75
CA LYS A 135 3.01 -9.45 4.58
C LYS A 135 1.61 -9.27 4.03
N PHE A 136 1.34 -9.90 2.89
CA PHE A 136 0.10 -9.73 2.14
C PHE A 136 -0.54 -11.08 1.87
N LEU A 137 -1.85 -11.21 2.03
CA LEU A 137 -2.53 -12.52 1.91
C LEU A 137 -2.36 -13.15 0.53
N ALA A 138 -2.36 -12.35 -0.53
CA ALA A 138 -2.21 -12.84 -1.90
C ALA A 138 -0.75 -12.86 -2.38
N SER A 139 0.24 -12.62 -1.50
CA SER A 139 1.64 -12.75 -1.84
C SER A 139 2.07 -14.21 -1.81
N GLU A 140 2.81 -14.63 -2.83
CA GLU A 140 3.46 -15.95 -2.85
C GLU A 140 4.79 -15.93 -2.09
N ALA A 141 5.48 -14.77 -2.05
CA ALA A 141 6.77 -14.60 -1.39
C ALA A 141 6.63 -14.46 0.13
N ASP A 142 5.74 -13.56 0.56
CA ASP A 142 5.55 -13.20 1.97
C ASP A 142 4.06 -13.24 2.36
N PRO A 143 3.45 -14.44 2.39
CA PRO A 143 2.04 -14.60 2.71
C PRO A 143 1.77 -14.16 4.15
N LEU A 144 0.70 -13.39 4.34
CA LEU A 144 0.18 -13.09 5.67
C LEU A 144 -0.54 -14.32 6.24
N VAL A 145 0.04 -14.94 7.28
CA VAL A 145 -0.52 -16.13 7.93
C VAL A 145 -1.15 -15.75 9.27
N PRO A 146 -2.46 -15.98 9.47
CA PRO A 146 -3.11 -15.76 10.76
C PRO A 146 -2.64 -16.79 11.79
N THR A 147 -2.68 -16.40 13.06
CA THR A 147 -2.39 -17.33 14.16
C THR A 147 -3.64 -18.14 14.49
N ASP A 148 -3.49 -19.45 14.63
CA ASP A 148 -4.58 -20.34 15.00
C ASP A 148 -5.00 -20.06 16.46
N HIS A 149 -6.12 -19.35 16.61
CA HIS A 149 -6.75 -19.04 17.89
C HIS A 149 -8.27 -19.27 17.83
N ALA A 150 -8.91 -19.36 18.99
CA ALA A 150 -10.37 -19.45 19.08
C ALA A 150 -11.02 -18.22 18.42
N GLY A 151 -11.95 -18.43 17.49
CA GLY A 151 -12.57 -17.37 16.69
C GLY A 151 -12.05 -17.30 15.25
N PHE A 152 -10.92 -17.93 14.93
CA PHE A 152 -10.39 -18.00 13.56
C PHE A 152 -11.37 -18.69 12.60
N GLU A 153 -12.15 -19.65 13.08
CA GLU A 153 -13.15 -20.39 12.29
C GLU A 153 -14.26 -19.50 11.71
N LYS A 154 -14.46 -18.30 12.30
CA LYS A 154 -15.43 -17.31 11.84
C LYS A 154 -14.92 -16.48 10.67
N TRP A 155 -13.63 -16.60 10.34
CA TRP A 155 -12.99 -15.90 9.23
C TRP A 155 -12.82 -16.83 8.04
N ARG A 156 -13.42 -16.44 6.92
CA ARG A 156 -13.29 -17.14 5.65
C ARG A 156 -12.20 -16.50 4.81
N LYS A 157 -11.57 -17.30 3.96
CA LYS A 157 -10.72 -16.79 2.89
C LYS A 157 -11.62 -16.41 1.72
N GLU A 158 -11.52 -15.18 1.26
CA GLU A 158 -12.14 -14.72 0.02
C GLU A 158 -11.07 -14.43 -1.02
N GLU A 159 -11.36 -14.78 -2.26
CA GLU A 159 -10.49 -14.54 -3.41
C GLU A 159 -11.29 -13.99 -4.58
N TRP A 160 -10.81 -12.91 -5.18
CA TRP A 160 -11.42 -12.31 -6.36
C TRP A 160 -10.32 -11.62 -7.18
N ASN A 161 -10.32 -11.81 -8.50
CA ASN A 161 -9.39 -11.14 -9.42
C ASN A 161 -7.90 -11.20 -8.99
N GLY A 162 -7.44 -12.31 -8.40
CA GLY A 162 -6.07 -12.47 -7.91
C GLY A 162 -5.74 -11.66 -6.64
N GLN A 163 -6.77 -11.20 -5.93
CA GLN A 163 -6.71 -10.60 -4.60
C GLN A 163 -7.21 -11.61 -3.58
N GLN A 164 -6.69 -11.54 -2.36
CA GLN A 164 -7.14 -12.38 -1.26
C GLN A 164 -7.37 -11.54 0.00
N ALA A 165 -8.45 -11.85 0.71
CA ALA A 165 -8.75 -11.28 2.02
C ALA A 165 -9.15 -12.37 3.00
N ARG A 166 -8.94 -12.08 4.29
CA ARG A 166 -9.62 -12.76 5.38
C ARG A 166 -10.82 -11.91 5.76
N THR A 167 -12.01 -12.46 5.56
CA THR A 167 -13.26 -11.74 5.78
C THR A 167 -14.12 -12.42 6.83
N SER A 168 -14.88 -11.61 7.56
CA SER A 168 -15.98 -12.08 8.40
C SER A 168 -17.03 -10.98 8.50
N SER A 169 -18.24 -11.37 8.87
CA SER A 169 -19.34 -10.47 9.23
C SER A 169 -19.93 -10.78 10.60
N GLU A 170 -19.28 -11.67 11.35
CA GLU A 170 -19.71 -12.05 12.69
C GLU A 170 -19.14 -11.08 13.73
N VAL A 171 -20.02 -10.42 14.47
CA VAL A 171 -19.63 -9.56 15.60
C VAL A 171 -18.89 -10.38 16.66
N GLY A 172 -17.78 -9.86 17.16
CA GLY A 172 -16.89 -10.53 18.10
C GLY A 172 -16.02 -11.62 17.47
N ALA A 173 -15.98 -11.73 16.14
CA ALA A 173 -14.96 -12.54 15.47
C ALA A 173 -13.58 -11.89 15.63
N ILE A 174 -12.58 -12.71 16.01
CA ILE A 174 -11.22 -12.26 16.31
C ILE A 174 -10.24 -12.88 15.33
N LEU A 175 -9.28 -12.10 14.85
CA LEU A 175 -8.17 -12.56 14.02
C LEU A 175 -6.86 -11.92 14.48
N SER A 176 -5.80 -12.72 14.57
CA SER A 176 -4.49 -12.25 15.06
C SER A 176 -3.33 -12.63 14.15
N PHE A 177 -2.31 -11.78 14.11
CA PHE A 177 -1.11 -11.95 13.30
C PHE A 177 0.14 -11.59 14.10
N LYS A 178 1.19 -12.42 13.99
CA LYS A 178 2.49 -12.10 14.56
C LYS A 178 3.27 -11.17 13.62
N PHE A 179 3.95 -10.19 14.21
CA PHE A 179 4.89 -9.34 13.49
C PHE A 179 6.09 -9.01 14.39
N THR A 180 7.18 -8.56 13.76
CA THR A 180 8.38 -8.09 14.45
C THR A 180 8.65 -6.68 14.01
N GLY A 181 8.64 -5.71 14.93
CA GLY A 181 8.84 -4.31 14.56
C GLY A 181 8.48 -3.32 15.64
N ALA A 182 8.67 -2.03 15.35
CA ALA A 182 8.31 -0.93 16.26
C ALA A 182 7.04 -0.17 15.81
N ARG A 183 6.60 -0.39 14.56
CA ARG A 183 5.44 0.26 13.95
C ARG A 183 4.63 -0.78 13.20
N LEU A 184 3.32 -0.54 13.12
CA LEU A 184 2.41 -1.41 12.41
C LEU A 184 1.33 -0.61 11.70
N GLY A 185 1.07 -0.95 10.45
CA GLY A 185 -0.18 -0.61 9.80
C GLY A 185 -0.86 -1.81 9.18
N LEU A 186 -2.15 -1.63 8.99
CA LEU A 186 -3.09 -2.63 8.52
C LEU A 186 -3.66 -2.18 7.18
N PHE A 187 -3.63 -3.08 6.21
CA PHE A 187 -4.36 -2.96 4.97
C PHE A 187 -5.68 -3.72 5.06
N VAL A 188 -6.77 -3.03 4.76
CA VAL A 188 -8.13 -3.57 4.72
C VAL A 188 -8.78 -3.30 3.37
N TRP A 189 -9.78 -4.10 3.02
CA TRP A 189 -10.60 -3.85 1.84
C TRP A 189 -11.76 -2.92 2.19
N ALA A 190 -11.73 -1.69 1.69
CA ALA A 190 -12.74 -0.67 1.95
C ALA A 190 -13.72 -0.54 0.78
N THR A 191 -15.00 -0.33 1.10
CA THR A 191 -16.08 -0.23 0.09
C THR A 191 -17.12 0.81 0.45
N ASN A 192 -17.76 1.38 -0.57
CA ASN A 192 -18.89 2.29 -0.43
C ASN A 192 -20.24 1.58 -0.40
N SER A 193 -20.26 0.25 -0.51
CA SER A 193 -21.47 -0.59 -0.63
C SER A 193 -22.28 -0.33 -1.91
N ALA A 194 -21.82 0.52 -2.83
CA ALA A 194 -22.56 0.86 -4.03
C ALA A 194 -22.56 -0.33 -4.99
N GLY A 195 -23.73 -0.95 -5.15
CA GLY A 195 -23.94 -2.07 -6.07
C GLY A 195 -23.53 -3.45 -5.54
N ASN A 196 -23.06 -3.57 -4.29
CA ASN A 196 -22.66 -4.84 -3.69
C ASN A 196 -23.56 -5.20 -2.50
N ALA A 197 -23.77 -6.49 -2.25
CA ALA A 197 -24.50 -6.99 -1.07
C ALA A 197 -23.72 -6.80 0.24
N VAL A 198 -22.42 -6.49 0.15
CA VAL A 198 -21.50 -6.29 1.27
C VAL A 198 -21.85 -5.00 2.00
N LYS A 199 -22.03 -5.08 3.32
CA LYS A 199 -22.31 -3.95 4.19
C LYS A 199 -21.13 -3.76 5.17
N PRO A 200 -20.23 -2.80 4.89
CA PRO A 200 -18.98 -2.65 5.60
C PRO A 200 -19.17 -2.34 7.09
N GLY A 201 -18.38 -3.01 7.93
CA GLY A 201 -18.38 -2.86 9.37
C GLY A 201 -17.17 -2.12 9.93
N GLN A 202 -17.01 -2.24 11.23
CA GLN A 202 -15.85 -1.73 11.96
C GLN A 202 -15.18 -2.86 12.74
N ALA A 203 -13.87 -2.77 12.91
CA ALA A 203 -13.13 -3.62 13.84
C ALA A 203 -12.26 -2.77 14.76
N ARG A 204 -12.05 -3.22 15.99
CA ARG A 204 -11.00 -2.68 16.86
C ARG A 204 -9.76 -3.51 16.64
N CYS A 205 -8.64 -2.87 16.33
CA CYS A 205 -7.35 -3.52 16.17
C CYS A 205 -6.36 -2.99 17.19
N TRP A 206 -5.64 -3.86 17.88
CA TRP A 206 -4.67 -3.52 18.91
C TRP A 206 -3.45 -4.44 18.86
N VAL A 207 -2.39 -4.03 19.55
CA VAL A 207 -1.16 -4.80 19.66
C VAL A 207 -1.01 -5.31 21.09
N ASP A 208 -0.63 -6.59 21.20
CA ASP A 208 -0.47 -7.35 22.43
C ASP A 208 -1.75 -7.31 23.28
N ASP A 209 -1.65 -7.04 24.58
CA ASP A 209 -2.81 -7.00 25.49
C ASP A 209 -3.44 -5.59 25.61
N LYS A 210 -3.03 -4.64 24.75
CA LYS A 210 -3.40 -3.22 24.88
C LYS A 210 -4.72 -2.86 24.19
N VAL A 211 -5.79 -3.62 24.48
CA VAL A 211 -7.13 -3.45 23.88
C VAL A 211 -7.66 -2.01 23.97
N GLN A 212 -7.41 -1.35 25.11
CA GLN A 212 -7.90 0.00 25.39
C GLN A 212 -7.27 1.07 24.49
N SER A 213 -6.01 0.88 24.08
CA SER A 213 -5.34 1.74 23.10
C SER A 213 -5.53 1.26 21.66
N GLY A 214 -6.40 0.28 21.42
CA GLY A 214 -6.72 -0.20 20.09
C GLY A 214 -7.39 0.88 19.23
N VAL A 215 -7.06 0.89 17.95
CA VAL A 215 -7.66 1.79 16.96
C VAL A 215 -8.94 1.18 16.40
N ILE A 216 -9.92 2.03 16.07
CA ILE A 216 -11.11 1.60 15.34
C ILE A 216 -10.82 1.76 13.85
N VAL A 217 -10.92 0.65 13.13
CA VAL A 217 -10.77 0.59 11.67
C VAL A 217 -12.17 0.47 11.06
N ASP A 218 -12.58 1.49 10.32
CA ASP A 218 -13.83 1.48 9.55
C ASP A 218 -13.52 1.18 8.08
N VAL A 219 -14.16 0.15 7.53
CA VAL A 219 -13.98 -0.23 6.12
C VAL A 219 -15.03 0.38 5.19
N HIS A 220 -15.87 1.27 5.71
CA HIS A 220 -16.73 2.08 4.88
C HIS A 220 -15.99 3.29 4.31
N LYS A 221 -16.16 3.55 3.01
CA LYS A 221 -15.71 4.79 2.37
C LYS A 221 -16.81 5.40 1.51
N SER A 222 -17.02 6.72 1.61
CA SER A 222 -18.03 7.41 0.82
C SER A 222 -17.52 7.79 -0.57
N GLY A 223 -18.32 7.61 -1.62
CA GLY A 223 -18.07 8.19 -2.95
C GLY A 223 -17.01 7.51 -3.81
N GLU A 224 -16.11 6.71 -3.23
CA GLU A 224 -15.03 6.04 -3.97
C GLU A 224 -15.34 4.58 -4.34
N ALA A 225 -14.77 4.10 -5.45
CA ALA A 225 -14.81 2.68 -5.83
C ALA A 225 -14.07 1.81 -4.80
N ALA A 226 -14.52 0.57 -4.57
CA ALA A 226 -13.89 -0.33 -3.59
C ALA A 226 -12.39 -0.55 -3.85
N GLY A 227 -11.59 -0.65 -2.79
CA GLY A 227 -10.14 -0.78 -2.90
C GLY A 227 -9.45 -0.91 -1.54
N SER A 228 -8.12 -1.03 -1.56
CA SER A 228 -7.30 -1.07 -0.35
C SER A 228 -7.39 0.24 0.43
N SER A 229 -7.48 0.14 1.75
CA SER A 229 -7.34 1.25 2.68
C SER A 229 -6.27 0.92 3.72
N TRP A 230 -5.57 1.95 4.20
CA TRP A 230 -4.51 1.84 5.19
C TRP A 230 -4.95 2.45 6.51
N THR A 231 -4.61 1.79 7.62
CA THR A 231 -4.70 2.38 8.96
C THR A 231 -3.44 2.08 9.75
N THR A 232 -2.85 3.12 10.33
CA THR A 232 -1.76 2.95 11.31
C THR A 232 -2.36 2.43 12.62
N VAL A 233 -1.92 1.26 13.06
CA VAL A 233 -2.39 0.63 14.31
C VAL A 233 -1.52 1.06 15.48
N VAL A 234 -0.21 1.16 15.28
CA VAL A 234 0.72 1.63 16.31
C VAL A 234 1.94 2.32 15.70
N ASP A 235 2.37 3.43 16.32
CA ASP A 235 3.57 4.18 15.96
C ASP A 235 4.01 5.14 17.10
N PRO A 236 5.20 4.98 17.72
CA PRO A 236 6.03 3.78 17.83
C PRO A 236 5.77 2.98 19.13
N ILE A 237 6.15 1.71 19.13
CA ILE A 237 6.34 0.85 20.33
C ILE A 237 7.80 0.38 20.43
N GLU A 238 8.13 -0.31 21.52
CA GLU A 238 9.42 -0.99 21.66
C GLU A 238 9.59 -1.98 20.49
N PHE A 239 10.79 -2.03 19.90
CA PHE A 239 11.05 -2.96 18.81
C PHE A 239 11.13 -4.39 19.36
N GLY A 240 10.26 -5.27 18.88
CA GLY A 240 10.25 -6.66 19.33
C GLY A 240 9.26 -7.51 18.55
N GLU A 241 9.02 -8.73 19.04
CA GLU A 241 7.92 -9.57 18.57
C GLU A 241 6.62 -9.15 19.23
N HIS A 242 5.57 -9.01 18.43
CA HIS A 242 4.27 -8.52 18.85
C HIS A 242 3.14 -9.31 18.21
N LEU A 243 1.95 -9.20 18.81
CA LEU A 243 0.72 -9.79 18.29
C LEU A 243 -0.30 -8.71 17.94
N LEU A 244 -0.57 -8.53 16.64
CA LEU A 244 -1.73 -7.77 16.19
C LEU A 244 -2.98 -8.60 16.41
N THR A 245 -4.02 -8.02 17.01
CA THR A 245 -5.35 -8.62 17.13
C THR A 245 -6.42 -7.65 16.65
N CYS A 246 -7.36 -8.12 15.83
CA CYS A 246 -8.51 -7.37 15.38
C CYS A 246 -9.81 -8.10 15.74
N GLU A 247 -10.77 -7.38 16.31
CA GLU A 247 -12.10 -7.88 16.66
C GLU A 247 -13.20 -7.06 15.96
N ILE A 248 -14.14 -7.75 15.30
CA ILE A 248 -15.28 -7.10 14.65
C ILE A 248 -16.24 -6.53 15.70
N LEU A 249 -16.53 -5.24 15.59
CA LEU A 249 -17.36 -4.52 16.53
C LEU A 249 -18.86 -4.62 16.19
N PRO A 250 -19.74 -4.52 17.21
CA PRO A 250 -21.18 -4.33 17.00
C PRO A 250 -21.51 -2.94 16.46
N SER A 251 -20.61 -1.95 16.59
CA SER A 251 -20.78 -0.65 15.97
C SER A 251 -20.51 -0.74 14.47
N SER A 252 -21.29 0.00 13.68
CA SER A 252 -21.15 0.05 12.22
C SER A 252 -21.61 1.39 11.68
N SER A 253 -20.91 1.89 10.68
CA SER A 253 -21.28 3.08 9.90
C SER A 253 -22.38 2.79 8.86
N THR A 254 -22.61 1.52 8.52
CA THR A 254 -23.58 1.12 7.46
C THR A 254 -24.67 0.16 7.94
N GLY A 255 -24.64 -0.24 9.21
CA GLY A 255 -25.55 -1.24 9.78
C GLY A 255 -25.21 -2.69 9.39
N GLY A 256 -24.08 -2.93 8.71
CA GLY A 256 -23.50 -4.27 8.52
C GLY A 256 -22.14 -4.44 9.19
N HIS A 257 -21.57 -5.63 9.10
CA HIS A 257 -20.36 -6.00 9.85
C HIS A 257 -19.29 -6.63 8.96
N ASP A 258 -19.43 -6.55 7.63
CA ASP A 258 -18.43 -7.11 6.73
C ASP A 258 -17.10 -6.40 6.90
N PHE A 259 -16.07 -7.14 7.27
CA PHE A 259 -14.72 -6.64 7.48
C PHE A 259 -13.71 -7.56 6.81
N GLY A 260 -12.80 -7.00 6.02
CA GLY A 260 -11.82 -7.75 5.24
C GLY A 260 -10.40 -7.23 5.45
N ILE A 261 -9.52 -8.09 5.97
CA ILE A 261 -8.09 -7.80 6.10
C ILE A 261 -7.38 -8.36 4.88
N ILE A 262 -6.49 -7.57 4.28
CA ILE A 262 -5.74 -7.97 3.08
C ILE A 262 -4.23 -8.07 3.34
N GLY A 263 -3.67 -7.27 4.25
CA GLY A 263 -2.23 -7.25 4.50
C GLY A 263 -1.85 -6.47 5.75
N VAL A 264 -0.61 -6.63 6.18
CA VAL A 264 0.01 -5.94 7.31
C VAL A 264 1.39 -5.48 6.89
N ALA A 265 1.78 -4.27 7.28
CA ALA A 265 3.14 -3.79 7.07
C ALA A 265 3.74 -3.21 8.36
N ASN A 266 5.03 -3.47 8.56
CA ASN A 266 5.80 -3.10 9.73
C ASN A 266 7.22 -2.67 9.34
N ASN A 267 7.97 -2.12 10.28
CA ASN A 267 9.39 -1.78 10.13
C ASN A 267 10.29 -2.59 11.08
#